data_AF-A0A9X6WMD1-F1
#
_entry.id   AF-A0A9X6WMD1-F1
#
_cell.length_a   1.000
_cell.length_b   1.000
_cell.length_c   1.000
_cell.angle_alpha   90.00
_cell.angle_beta   90.00
_cell.angle_gamma   90.00
#
_symmetry.space_group_name_H-M   'P 1'
#
loop_
_entity.id
_entity.type
_entity.pdbx_description
1 polymer ?
#
loop_
_entity_poly.entity_id
_entity_poly.type
_entity_poly.pdbx_seq_one_letter_code
_entity_poly.pdbx_strand_id
1 'polypeptide(L)' 'MNKEQIIQIIKDEVVSLKWDYEKCLEALTKINFEIDKVVGNELFDESKVKTSVAMAYYACA' A
#
# COMPACT_ATOMS: atom_id res chain seq x y z
N MET A 1 -7.20 -9.28 6.50
CA MET A 1 -5.76 -9.52 6.22
C MET A 1 -4.91 -9.23 7.45
N ASN A 2 -3.78 -9.92 7.61
CA ASN A 2 -2.82 -9.61 8.67
C ASN A 2 -1.78 -8.57 8.20
N LYS A 3 -0.99 -8.04 9.15
CA LYS A 3 -0.01 -6.97 8.88
C LYS A 3 1.07 -7.40 7.89
N GLU A 4 1.58 -8.62 8.04
CA GLU A 4 2.64 -9.15 7.18
C GLU A 4 2.19 -9.27 5.72
N GLN A 5 0.97 -9.75 5.48
CA GLN A 5 0.36 -9.83 4.15
C GLN A 5 0.26 -8.46 3.49
N ILE A 6 -0.23 -7.45 4.22
CA ILE A 6 -0.35 -6.07 3.70
C ILE A 6 1.03 -5.54 3.30
N ILE A 7 2.02 -5.68 4.18
CA ILE A 7 3.39 -5.23 3.92
C ILE A 7 3.96 -5.92 2.68
N GLN A 8 3.74 -7.23 2.54
CA GLN A 8 4.26 -7.99 1.42
C GLN A 8 3.61 -7.58 0.10
N ILE A 9 2.29 -7.37 0.08
CA ILE A 9 1.58 -6.84 -1.10
C ILE A 9 2.15 -5.47 -1.50
N ILE A 10 2.38 -4.57 -0.54
CA ILE A 10 2.97 -3.25 -0.83
C ILE A 10 4.36 -3.41 -1.44
N LYS A 11 5.22 -4.28 -0.87
CA LYS A 11 6.56 -4.53 -1.41
C LYS A 11 6.52 -5.07 -2.83
N ASP A 12 5.66 -6.04 -3.10
CA ASP A 12 5.54 -6.67 -4.42
C ASP A 12 5.09 -5.65 -5.48
N GLU A 13 4.11 -4.81 -5.17
CA GLU A 13 3.64 -3.75 -6.08
C GLU A 13 4.70 -2.66 -6.30
N VAL A 14 5.39 -2.24 -5.24
CA VAL A 14 6.47 -1.25 -5.34
C VAL A 14 7.60 -1.76 -6.25
N VAL A 15 7.97 -3.04 -6.14
CA VAL A 15 8.96 -3.67 -7.04
C VAL A 15 8.47 -3.69 -8.48
N SER A 16 7.20 -4.07 -8.70
CA SER A 16 6.56 -4.07 -10.03
C SER A 16 6.58 -2.67 -10.68
N LEU A 17 6.31 -1.64 -9.88
CA LEU A 17 6.29 -0.23 -10.31
C LEU A 17 7.70 0.39 -10.39
N LYS A 18 8.76 -0.36 -10.06
CA LYS A 18 10.15 0.13 -9.93
C LYS A 18 10.22 1.38 -9.05
N TRP A 19 9.43 1.38 -7.98
CA TRP A 19 9.33 2.50 -7.06
C TRP A 19 10.12 2.24 -5.78
N ASP A 20 10.33 3.28 -4.99
CA ASP A 20 10.99 3.18 -3.69
C ASP A 20 9.96 2.88 -2.60
N TYR A 21 10.27 1.91 -1.75
CA TYR A 21 9.34 1.43 -0.73
C TYR A 21 9.11 2.47 0.37
N GLU A 22 10.14 3.20 0.80
CA GLU A 22 9.98 4.24 1.83
C GLU A 22 9.16 5.41 1.28
N LYS A 23 9.43 5.84 0.04
CA LYS A 23 8.61 6.86 -0.65
C LYS A 23 7.16 6.40 -0.83
N CYS A 24 6.93 5.13 -1.12
CA CYS A 24 5.58 4.56 -1.20
C CYS A 24 4.85 4.67 0.15
N LEU A 25 5.50 4.30 1.25
CA LEU A 25 4.90 4.41 2.59
C LEU A 25 4.55 5.87 2.95
N GLU A 26 5.43 6.82 2.63
CA GLU A 26 5.14 8.24 2.81
C GLU A 26 3.94 8.70 1.98
N ALA A 27 3.87 8.29 0.71
CA ALA A 27 2.76 8.62 -0.18
C ALA A 27 1.43 7.99 0.27
N LEU A 28 1.45 6.72 0.72
CA LEU A 28 0.31 6.05 1.33
C LEU A 28 -0.20 6.81 2.56
N THR A 29 0.72 7.27 3.41
CA THR A 29 0.37 8.10 4.58
C THR A 29 -0.30 9.41 4.16
N LYS A 30 0.16 10.06 3.09
CA LYS A 30 -0.45 11.30 2.55
C LYS A 30 -1.88 11.10 2.05
N ILE A 31 -2.22 9.91 1.56
CA ILE A 31 -3.60 9.57 1.15
C ILE A 31 -4.42 8.94 2.28
N ASN A 32 -3.96 9.07 3.53
CA ASN A 32 -4.63 8.54 4.73
C ASN A 32 -4.76 7.01 4.75
N PHE A 33 -3.85 6.31 4.05
CA PHE A 33 -3.71 4.87 4.12
C PHE A 33 -2.71 4.53 5.23
N GLU A 34 -3.19 3.96 6.33
CA GLU A 34 -2.37 3.48 7.43
C GLU A 34 -2.52 1.96 7.56
N ILE A 35 -1.39 1.24 7.57
CA ILE A 35 -1.39 -0.23 7.63
C ILE A 35 -2.19 -0.73 8.84
N ASP A 36 -2.04 -0.11 10.00
CA ASP A 36 -2.72 -0.54 11.22
C ASP A 36 -4.26 -0.34 11.15
N LYS A 37 -4.77 0.57 10.31
CA LYS A 37 -6.22 0.74 10.03
C LYS A 37 -6.75 -0.29 9.03
N VAL A 38 -5.87 -0.90 8.26
CA VAL A 38 -6.18 -1.89 7.23
C VAL A 38 -6.08 -3.31 7.79
N VAL A 39 -5.24 -3.54 8.79
CA VAL A 39 -5.12 -4.82 9.51
C VAL A 39 -6.48 -5.20 10.11
N GLY A 40 -6.93 -6.42 9.82
CA GLY A 40 -8.22 -6.93 10.33
C GLY A 40 -9.46 -6.28 9.71
N ASN A 41 -9.31 -5.34 8.77
CA ASN A 41 -10.44 -4.70 8.11
C ASN A 41 -10.98 -5.60 6.98
N GLU A 42 -12.19 -6.11 7.14
CA GLU A 42 -12.85 -7.00 6.17
C GLU A 42 -13.18 -6.30 4.84
N LEU A 43 -13.26 -4.97 4.84
CA LEU A 43 -13.48 -4.18 3.63
C LEU A 43 -12.20 -4.03 2.80
N PHE A 44 -11.03 -4.38 3.34
CA PHE A 44 -9.76 -4.34 2.63
C PHE A 44 -9.27 -5.74 2.26
N ASP A 45 -9.16 -5.96 0.95
CA ASP A 45 -8.57 -7.13 0.34
C ASP A 45 -7.26 -6.74 -0.37
N GLU A 46 -6.57 -7.75 -0.91
CA GLU A 46 -5.32 -7.55 -1.66
C GLU A 46 -5.48 -6.54 -2.80
N SER A 47 -6.55 -6.65 -3.60
CA SER A 47 -6.78 -5.75 -4.74
C SER A 47 -6.91 -4.30 -4.31
N LYS A 48 -7.53 -4.02 -3.18
CA LYS A 48 -7.67 -2.65 -2.64
C LYS A 48 -6.34 -2.12 -2.14
N VAL A 49 -5.52 -2.94 -1.48
CA VAL A 49 -4.16 -2.53 -1.10
C VAL A 49 -3.32 -2.19 -2.33
N LYS A 50 -3.36 -3.04 -3.37
CA LYS A 50 -2.69 -2.78 -4.66
C LYS A 50 -3.17 -1.49 -5.30
N THR A 51 -4.48 -1.25 -5.29
CA THR A 51 -5.08 -0.02 -5.82
C THR A 51 -4.61 1.21 -5.04
N SER A 52 -4.53 1.14 -3.71
CA SER A 52 -4.01 2.22 -2.88
C SER A 52 -2.54 2.52 -3.16
N VAL A 53 -1.71 1.49 -3.36
CA VAL A 53 -0.29 1.65 -3.77
C VAL A 53 -0.19 2.31 -5.14
N ALA A 54 -0.97 1.87 -6.12
CA ALA A 54 -1.00 2.47 -7.44
C ALA A 54 -1.46 3.93 -7.39
N MET A 55 -2.51 4.25 -6.61
CA MET A 55 -2.96 5.64 -6.41
C MET A 55 -1.86 6.50 -5.77
N ALA A 56 -1.19 6.00 -4.75
CA ALA A 56 -0.07 6.68 -4.11
C ALA A 56 1.07 6.92 -5.10
N TYR A 57 1.36 5.95 -5.97
CA TYR A 57 2.33 6.10 -7.06
C TYR A 57 1.95 7.22 -8.01
N TYR A 58 0.75 7.18 -8.61
CA TYR A 58 0.32 8.22 -9.56
C TYR A 58 0.18 9.62 -8.96
N ALA A 59 -0.01 9.72 -7.63
CA ALA A 59 -0.07 11.00 -6.94
C ALA A 59 1.31 11.60 -6.61
N CYS A 60 2.39 10.79 -6.63
CA CYS A 60 3.72 11.20 -6.16
C CYS A 60 4.89 10.90 -7.12
N ALA A 61 4.71 10.05 -8.13
CA ALA A 61 5.69 9.73 -9.18
C ALA A 61 5.53 10.65 -10.39
#